data_AF-A0A2G5TQJ7-F1
#
_entry.id   AF-A0A2G5TQJ7-F1
#
_cell.length_a   1.000
_cell.length_b   1.000
_cell.length_c   1.000
_cell.angle_alpha   90.00
_cell.angle_beta   90.00
_cell.angle_gamma   90.00
#
_symmetry.space_group_name_H-M   'P 1'
#
loop_
_entity.id
_entity.type
_entity.pdbx_description
1 polymer ?
#
loop_
_entity_poly.entity_id
_entity_poly.type
_entity_poly.pdbx_seq_one_letter_code
_entity_poly.pdbx_strand_id
1 'polypeptide(L)'
;MNEAIVKEEVIEETNNFTYINGEYVEVKQEEIEQRPEYLLENEIKTEMNDDCFETNEPDEYFEDVKQEPGEIGSKIEKLSPEFSLLKCGICKKRMPKNLLKLIKSEEDKTVLSVFFFKIEGSLKIKSPYVCYAHIQTIIDTNGSKLKSPSTRYEQILRSFMTKNKRRMQVNKKSINLLFEIFRARHNCQVCHMLKNRCELYQICSKGIRMVIMIGRILRGTHSVEQAKNYINNTDGLTCYSHCKRSIDKILEHLGAVCVSRKKISRNDHFREISR
;
A
#
# COMPACT_ATOMS: atom_id res chain seq x y z
N MET A 1 72.35 -28.24 -34.24
CA MET A 1 71.81 -28.77 -32.97
C MET A 1 71.08 -27.62 -32.33
N ASN A 2 69.76 -27.58 -32.49
CA ASN A 2 68.91 -26.50 -31.96
C ASN A 2 68.23 -27.04 -30.70
N GLU A 3 68.67 -26.59 -29.54
CA GLU A 3 68.05 -26.91 -28.25
C GLU A 3 66.76 -26.11 -28.09
N ALA A 4 65.65 -26.84 -27.95
CA ALA A 4 64.34 -26.27 -27.66
C ALA A 4 64.23 -26.03 -26.15
N ILE A 5 64.12 -24.76 -25.76
CA ILE A 5 63.84 -24.34 -24.38
C ILE A 5 62.31 -24.42 -24.19
N VAL A 6 61.86 -25.45 -23.48
CA VAL A 6 60.47 -25.56 -23.01
C VAL A 6 60.35 -24.69 -21.75
N LYS A 7 59.55 -23.63 -21.83
CA LYS A 7 59.11 -22.87 -20.65
C LYS A 7 57.85 -23.54 -20.10
N GLU A 8 57.95 -24.17 -18.94
CA GLU A 8 56.79 -24.60 -18.15
C GLU A 8 56.18 -23.38 -17.47
N GLU A 9 54.97 -23.01 -17.89
CA GLU A 9 54.11 -22.07 -17.19
C GLU A 9 53.41 -22.82 -16.04
N VAL A 10 53.85 -22.56 -14.80
CA VAL A 10 53.18 -23.05 -13.59
C VAL A 10 51.96 -22.15 -13.35
N ILE A 11 50.77 -22.70 -13.57
CA ILE A 11 49.50 -22.04 -13.25
C ILE A 11 49.23 -22.30 -11.76
N GLU A 12 49.39 -21.27 -10.91
CA GLU A 12 48.98 -21.34 -9.51
C GLU A 12 47.45 -21.28 -9.41
N GLU A 13 46.80 -22.42 -9.19
CA GLU A 13 45.37 -22.49 -8.83
C GLU A 13 45.15 -21.83 -7.46
N THR A 14 44.31 -20.78 -7.46
CA THR A 14 43.97 -20.01 -6.26
C THR A 14 42.93 -20.78 -5.44
N ASN A 15 43.40 -21.67 -4.56
CA ASN A 15 42.51 -22.38 -3.63
C ASN A 15 42.09 -21.46 -2.46
N ASN A 16 40.79 -21.17 -2.39
CA ASN A 16 40.18 -20.35 -1.34
C ASN A 16 40.02 -21.14 -0.03
N PHE A 17 41.04 -21.15 0.83
CA PHE A 17 40.91 -21.67 2.19
C PHE A 17 40.41 -20.57 3.15
N THR A 18 39.35 -20.85 3.91
CA THR A 18 38.90 -19.99 5.01
C THR A 18 39.33 -20.58 6.34
N TYR A 19 40.09 -19.82 7.13
CA TYR A 19 40.64 -20.24 8.42
C TYR A 19 39.63 -19.97 9.54
N ILE A 20 39.07 -21.01 10.15
CA ILE A 20 38.17 -20.90 11.30
C ILE A 20 38.68 -21.83 12.39
N ASN A 21 39.00 -21.28 13.57
CA ASN A 21 39.31 -22.01 14.81
C ASN A 21 40.51 -23.00 14.77
N GLY A 22 41.60 -22.66 14.08
CA GLY A 22 42.89 -23.33 14.30
C GLY A 22 43.06 -24.72 13.66
N GLU A 23 42.10 -25.18 12.85
CA GLU A 23 42.19 -26.41 12.07
C GLU A 23 41.81 -26.13 10.62
N TYR A 24 42.58 -26.70 9.67
CA TYR A 24 42.28 -26.61 8.24
C TYR A 24 41.12 -27.56 7.92
N VAL A 25 39.94 -26.99 7.64
CA VAL A 25 38.78 -27.75 7.13
C VAL A 25 38.73 -27.60 5.62
N GLU A 26 38.94 -28.70 4.91
CA GLU A 26 38.81 -28.80 3.46
C GLU A 26 37.31 -28.74 3.10
N VAL A 27 36.86 -27.60 2.55
CA VAL A 27 35.48 -27.41 2.12
C VAL A 27 35.30 -28.16 0.80
N LYS A 28 34.69 -29.35 0.84
CA LYS A 28 34.24 -30.04 -0.36
C LYS A 28 33.17 -29.20 -1.06
N GLN A 29 33.46 -28.79 -2.28
CA GLN A 29 32.51 -28.08 -3.13
C GLN A 29 31.40 -29.06 -3.52
N GLU A 30 30.22 -28.88 -2.93
CA GLU A 30 29.01 -29.63 -3.30
C GLU A 30 28.62 -29.21 -4.72
N GLU A 31 28.62 -30.17 -5.67
CA GLU A 31 28.06 -29.97 -7.00
C GLU A 31 26.57 -29.65 -6.87
N ILE A 32 26.23 -28.37 -6.97
CA ILE A 32 24.85 -27.95 -7.13
C ILE A 32 24.45 -28.36 -8.54
N GLU A 33 23.66 -29.43 -8.66
CA GLU A 33 22.93 -29.76 -9.88
C GLU A 33 22.15 -28.50 -10.31
N GLN A 34 22.63 -27.83 -11.36
CA GLN A 34 21.89 -26.76 -12.01
C GLN A 34 20.61 -27.33 -12.58
N ARG A 35 19.53 -27.18 -11.81
CA ARG A 35 18.19 -27.45 -12.29
C ARG A 35 17.90 -26.45 -13.42
N PRO A 36 17.58 -26.93 -14.62
CA PRO A 36 17.56 -26.06 -15.78
C PRO A 36 16.45 -25.00 -15.71
N GLU A 37 16.83 -23.75 -15.99
CA GLU A 37 15.97 -22.56 -16.01
C GLU A 37 14.79 -22.68 -17.01
N TYR A 38 14.85 -23.61 -17.96
CA TYR A 38 13.79 -23.83 -18.96
C TYR A 38 12.47 -24.36 -18.38
N LEU A 39 12.46 -24.94 -17.18
CA LEU A 39 11.21 -25.39 -16.54
C LEU A 39 10.45 -24.26 -15.85
N LEU A 40 11.15 -23.21 -15.37
CA LEU A 40 10.51 -22.05 -14.74
C LEU A 40 9.85 -21.12 -15.77
N GLU A 41 10.42 -20.98 -16.96
CA GLU A 41 9.85 -20.12 -18.01
C GLU A 41 8.51 -20.63 -18.56
N ASN A 42 8.31 -21.96 -18.59
CA ASN A 42 7.06 -22.56 -19.06
C ASN A 42 5.93 -22.49 -18.02
N GLU A 43 6.25 -22.50 -16.72
CA GLU A 43 5.26 -22.24 -15.66
C GLU A 43 4.83 -20.77 -15.65
N ILE A 44 5.73 -19.82 -15.94
CA ILE A 44 5.41 -18.38 -16.00
C ILE A 44 4.57 -18.04 -17.24
N LYS A 45 4.85 -18.65 -18.41
CA LYS A 45 4.07 -18.40 -19.64
C LYS A 45 2.63 -18.90 -19.59
N THR A 46 2.32 -19.85 -18.70
CA THR A 46 0.96 -20.42 -18.59
C THR A 46 0.08 -19.69 -17.57
N GLU A 47 0.66 -18.85 -16.69
CA GLU A 47 -0.05 -18.13 -15.61
C GLU A 47 -0.10 -16.59 -15.80
N MET A 48 0.19 -16.05 -17.00
CA MET A 48 0.22 -14.60 -17.31
C MET A 48 -1.06 -14.04 -17.98
N ASN A 49 -2.22 -14.69 -17.82
CA ASN A 49 -3.48 -14.16 -18.36
C ASN A 49 -4.34 -13.36 -17.36
N ASP A 50 -3.78 -12.97 -16.21
CA ASP A 50 -4.46 -12.11 -15.22
C ASP A 50 -3.69 -10.78 -15.00
N ASP A 51 -3.33 -10.11 -16.10
CA ASP A 51 -2.76 -8.77 -16.08
C ASP A 51 -3.87 -7.72 -15.89
N CYS A 52 -4.12 -7.35 -14.64
CA CYS A 52 -4.86 -6.14 -14.28
C CYS A 52 -3.88 -4.96 -14.20
N PHE A 53 -3.57 -4.33 -15.34
CA PHE A 53 -2.86 -3.04 -15.39
C PHE A 53 -3.81 -1.88 -15.67
N GLU A 54 -3.46 -0.75 -15.07
CA GLU A 54 -4.13 0.54 -15.10
C GLU A 54 -4.24 1.14 -16.51
N THR A 55 -5.43 1.62 -16.88
CA THR A 55 -5.59 2.75 -17.83
C THR A 55 -6.48 3.81 -17.18
N ASN A 56 -5.88 4.95 -16.83
CA ASN A 56 -6.60 6.17 -16.49
C ASN A 56 -6.33 7.20 -17.59
N GLU A 57 -7.29 7.41 -18.49
CA GLU A 57 -7.65 8.73 -19.02
C GLU A 57 -9.17 8.73 -19.28
N PRO A 58 -9.94 9.69 -18.75
CA PRO A 58 -11.30 9.91 -19.19
C PRO A 58 -11.32 11.15 -20.11
N ASP A 59 -11.48 10.94 -21.42
CA ASP A 59 -11.93 12.00 -22.31
C ASP A 59 -13.20 11.56 -23.05
N GLU A 60 -14.19 12.45 -22.91
CA GLU A 60 -15.30 12.81 -23.78
C GLU A 60 -16.29 11.78 -24.39
N TYR A 61 -17.56 12.12 -24.12
CA TYR A 61 -18.77 11.92 -24.94
C TYR A 61 -19.33 10.49 -25.14
N PHE A 62 -20.57 10.33 -24.64
CA PHE A 62 -21.47 9.25 -25.02
C PHE A 62 -22.19 9.61 -26.32
N GLU A 63 -22.13 8.74 -27.33
CA GLU A 63 -23.23 8.56 -28.28
C GLU A 63 -23.67 7.10 -28.32
N ASP A 64 -24.98 6.93 -28.42
CA ASP A 64 -25.73 5.68 -28.28
C ASP A 64 -25.44 4.69 -29.42
N VAL A 65 -24.72 3.60 -29.11
CA VAL A 65 -24.68 2.41 -29.97
C VAL A 65 -25.53 1.30 -29.34
N LYS A 66 -26.65 0.98 -29.97
CA LYS A 66 -27.45 -0.21 -29.67
C LYS A 66 -26.64 -1.46 -30.00
N GLN A 67 -26.45 -2.35 -29.03
CA GLN A 67 -25.88 -3.68 -29.24
C GLN A 67 -26.93 -4.74 -28.89
N GLU A 68 -27.22 -5.64 -29.82
CA GLU A 68 -28.07 -6.82 -29.60
C GLU A 68 -27.33 -7.91 -28.80
N PRO A 69 -28.05 -8.77 -28.04
CA PRO A 69 -27.43 -9.69 -27.10
C PRO A 69 -26.97 -10.98 -27.80
N GLY A 70 -25.65 -11.15 -27.94
CA GLY A 70 -25.04 -12.45 -28.20
C GLY A 70 -24.84 -13.22 -26.88
N GLU A 71 -25.50 -14.37 -26.74
CA GLU A 71 -25.37 -15.27 -25.60
C GLU A 71 -23.95 -15.90 -25.56
N ILE A 72 -23.13 -15.47 -24.60
CA ILE A 72 -21.92 -16.21 -24.19
C ILE A 72 -22.01 -16.42 -22.69
N GLY A 73 -22.24 -17.67 -22.29
CA GLY A 73 -22.30 -18.13 -20.90
C GLY A 73 -20.92 -18.19 -20.24
N SER A 74 -20.19 -17.08 -20.20
CA SER A 74 -19.07 -16.92 -19.29
C SER A 74 -19.61 -16.57 -17.91
N LYS A 75 -19.20 -17.37 -16.91
CA LYS A 75 -19.49 -17.13 -15.50
C LYS A 75 -18.70 -15.88 -15.11
N ILE A 76 -19.28 -14.70 -15.35
CA ILE A 76 -18.68 -13.41 -15.01
C ILE A 76 -18.45 -13.44 -13.49
N GLU A 77 -17.20 -13.69 -13.12
CA GLU A 77 -16.71 -13.46 -11.79
C GLU A 77 -17.03 -11.99 -11.49
N LYS A 78 -17.87 -11.75 -10.49
CA LYS A 78 -18.29 -10.39 -10.11
C LYS A 78 -17.02 -9.60 -9.78
N LEU A 79 -16.50 -8.89 -10.76
CA LEU A 79 -15.53 -7.82 -10.60
C LEU A 79 -16.09 -6.92 -9.50
N SER A 80 -15.50 -7.02 -8.31
CA SER A 80 -15.86 -6.12 -7.23
C SER A 80 -15.56 -4.73 -7.76
N PRO A 81 -16.55 -3.81 -7.85
CA PRO A 81 -16.30 -2.49 -8.37
C PRO A 81 -15.16 -1.92 -7.56
N GLU A 82 -14.07 -1.59 -8.24
CA GLU A 82 -12.88 -1.04 -7.64
C GLU A 82 -13.32 0.27 -6.96
N PHE A 83 -13.64 0.16 -5.67
CA PHE A 83 -14.26 1.26 -4.94
C PHE A 83 -13.23 2.37 -4.96
N SER A 84 -13.44 3.42 -5.75
CA SER A 84 -12.55 4.58 -5.80
C SER A 84 -12.20 5.03 -4.38
N LEU A 85 -11.02 4.60 -3.92
CA LEU A 85 -10.61 4.77 -2.54
C LEU A 85 -10.07 6.18 -2.41
N LEU A 86 -10.87 7.04 -1.79
CA LEU A 86 -10.52 8.44 -1.59
C LEU A 86 -9.81 8.62 -0.24
N LYS A 87 -8.93 9.61 -0.17
CA LYS A 87 -8.11 9.88 1.02
C LYS A 87 -8.75 10.95 1.90
N CYS A 88 -8.99 10.65 3.17
CA CYS A 88 -9.45 11.65 4.13
C CYS A 88 -8.39 12.73 4.35
N GLY A 89 -8.77 14.00 4.26
CA GLY A 89 -7.92 15.17 4.45
C GLY A 89 -7.31 15.28 5.86
N ILE A 90 -7.94 14.67 6.86
CA ILE A 90 -7.52 14.73 8.27
C ILE A 90 -6.64 13.53 8.63
N CYS A 91 -7.20 12.31 8.72
CA CYS A 91 -6.42 11.12 9.12
C CYS A 91 -5.54 10.54 8.00
N LYS A 92 -5.64 11.05 6.77
CA LYS A 92 -4.91 10.55 5.60
C LYS A 92 -5.19 9.07 5.26
N LYS A 93 -6.19 8.43 5.89
CA LYS A 93 -6.62 7.05 5.55
C LYS A 93 -7.42 7.04 4.25
N ARG A 94 -7.20 6.02 3.41
CA ARG A 94 -8.00 5.73 2.22
C ARG A 94 -9.28 5.01 2.64
N MET A 95 -10.42 5.36 2.04
CA MET A 95 -11.70 4.72 2.31
C MET A 95 -12.68 4.90 1.15
N PRO A 96 -13.71 4.06 1.05
CA PRO A 96 -14.79 4.20 0.07
C PRO A 96 -15.44 5.58 0.10
N LYS A 97 -15.84 6.08 -1.07
CA LYS A 97 -16.46 7.39 -1.24
C LYS A 97 -17.71 7.61 -0.37
N ASN A 98 -18.50 6.55 -0.12
CA ASN A 98 -19.70 6.62 0.73
C ASN A 98 -19.40 6.87 2.22
N LEU A 99 -18.14 6.76 2.65
CA LEU A 99 -17.69 7.07 4.01
C LEU A 99 -17.06 8.44 4.17
N LEU A 100 -16.97 9.18 3.06
CA LEU A 100 -16.38 10.49 3.01
C LEU A 100 -17.45 11.51 2.65
N LYS A 101 -17.33 12.67 3.27
CA LYS A 101 -18.04 13.88 2.87
C LYS A 101 -17.08 14.78 2.10
N LEU A 102 -17.52 15.20 0.92
CA LEU A 102 -16.89 16.29 0.20
C LEU A 102 -17.20 17.63 0.89
N ILE A 103 -16.17 18.36 1.26
CA ILE A 103 -16.20 19.66 1.91
C ILE A 103 -16.08 20.73 0.82
N LYS A 104 -17.21 21.34 0.48
CA LYS A 104 -17.28 22.37 -0.58
C LYS A 104 -17.23 23.79 -0.03
N SER A 105 -18.01 24.10 1.00
CA SER A 105 -18.14 25.46 1.54
C SER A 105 -16.91 25.88 2.34
N GLU A 106 -16.51 27.16 2.20
CA GLU A 106 -15.45 27.76 3.03
C GLU A 106 -15.79 27.69 4.52
N GLU A 107 -17.06 27.89 4.90
CA GLU A 107 -17.52 27.72 6.28
C GLU A 107 -17.26 26.30 6.84
N ASP A 108 -17.53 25.25 6.06
CA ASP A 108 -17.25 23.87 6.48
C ASP A 108 -15.72 23.67 6.60
N LYS A 109 -14.91 24.29 5.72
CA LYS A 109 -13.44 24.25 5.80
C LYS A 109 -12.93 24.96 7.05
N THR A 110 -13.48 26.12 7.40
CA THR A 110 -13.14 26.89 8.62
C THR A 110 -13.40 26.07 9.89
N VAL A 111 -14.54 25.38 9.98
CA VAL A 111 -14.83 24.50 11.13
C VAL A 111 -13.77 23.41 11.26
N LEU A 112 -13.39 22.79 10.15
CA LEU A 112 -12.39 21.72 10.15
C LEU A 112 -10.98 22.24 10.44
N SER A 113 -10.62 23.41 9.93
CA SER A 113 -9.32 24.03 10.20
C SER A 113 -9.16 24.37 11.67
N VAL A 114 -10.14 25.07 12.25
CA VAL A 114 -10.12 25.47 13.66
C VAL A 114 -10.15 24.26 14.60
N PHE A 115 -10.95 23.24 14.30
CA PHE A 115 -11.10 22.10 15.19
C PHE A 115 -9.89 21.15 15.19
N PHE A 116 -9.34 20.83 14.02
CA PHE A 116 -8.26 19.82 13.89
C PHE A 116 -6.86 20.41 13.82
N PHE A 117 -6.70 21.66 13.41
CA PHE A 117 -5.40 22.28 13.21
C PHE A 117 -5.26 23.50 14.11
N LYS A 118 -5.48 23.33 15.42
CA LYS A 118 -5.41 24.37 16.48
C LYS A 118 -4.20 25.32 16.43
N ILE A 119 -3.22 25.07 15.58
CA ILE A 119 -2.09 25.94 15.29
C ILE A 119 -2.41 26.80 14.05
N GLU A 120 -2.59 28.09 14.29
CA GLU A 120 -2.69 29.15 13.30
C GLU A 120 -1.44 29.12 12.41
N GLY A 121 -1.58 28.69 11.15
CA GLY A 121 -0.44 28.36 10.26
C GLY A 121 -0.76 27.48 9.06
N SER A 122 -1.97 26.92 8.99
CA SER A 122 -2.60 26.35 7.78
C SER A 122 -1.89 25.16 7.11
N LEU A 123 -2.19 23.95 7.58
CA LEU A 123 -2.24 22.82 6.67
C LEU A 123 -3.45 23.01 5.75
N LYS A 124 -3.25 23.64 4.59
CA LYS A 124 -4.24 23.60 3.49
C LYS A 124 -4.63 22.14 3.30
N ILE A 125 -5.89 21.83 3.56
CA ILE A 125 -6.38 20.45 3.45
C ILE A 125 -6.31 20.09 1.96
N LYS A 126 -5.25 19.36 1.58
CA LYS A 126 -4.99 18.98 0.17
C LYS A 126 -6.11 18.15 -0.46
N SER A 127 -6.91 17.45 0.37
CA SER A 127 -8.05 16.66 -0.07
C SER A 127 -9.32 17.29 0.46
N PRO A 128 -10.31 17.61 -0.39
CA PRO A 128 -11.58 18.17 0.07
C PRO A 128 -12.47 17.12 0.75
N TYR A 129 -12.02 15.86 0.90
CA TYR A 129 -12.81 14.79 1.50
C TYR A 129 -12.49 14.58 2.98
N VAL A 130 -13.50 14.52 3.84
CA VAL A 130 -13.36 14.21 5.27
C VAL A 130 -14.22 13.02 5.64
N CYS A 131 -13.69 12.09 6.44
CA CYS A 131 -14.47 10.92 6.83
C CYS A 131 -15.55 11.27 7.84
N TYR A 132 -16.66 10.54 7.79
CA TYR A 132 -17.74 10.72 8.75
C TYR A 132 -17.28 10.48 10.18
N ALA A 133 -16.21 9.72 10.42
CA ALA A 133 -15.64 9.51 11.75
C ALA A 133 -15.21 10.84 12.40
N HIS A 134 -14.45 11.67 11.68
CA HIS A 134 -14.02 12.96 12.21
C HIS A 134 -15.18 13.94 12.37
N ILE A 135 -16.14 13.91 11.45
CA ILE A 135 -17.34 14.75 11.55
C ILE A 135 -18.13 14.36 12.80
N GLN A 136 -18.27 13.05 13.06
CA GLN A 136 -18.91 12.54 14.26
C GLN A 136 -18.16 12.97 15.52
N THR A 137 -16.82 12.90 15.53
CA THR A 137 -16.01 13.40 16.65
C THR A 137 -16.26 14.89 16.94
N ILE A 138 -16.38 15.74 15.91
CA ILE A 138 -16.76 17.15 16.08
C ILE A 138 -18.14 17.27 16.74
N ILE A 139 -19.12 16.52 16.23
CA ILE A 139 -20.49 16.54 16.75
C ILE A 139 -20.52 16.10 18.22
N ASP A 140 -19.85 14.99 18.55
CA ASP A 140 -19.85 14.41 19.90
C ASP A 140 -19.17 15.34 20.90
N THR A 141 -18.05 15.96 20.51
CA THR A 141 -17.27 16.85 21.38
C THR A 141 -18.00 18.16 21.70
N ASN A 142 -18.84 18.65 20.78
CA ASN A 142 -19.49 19.96 20.89
C ASN A 142 -21.01 19.90 21.10
N GLY A 143 -21.61 18.71 21.03
CA GLY A 143 -23.06 18.50 21.05
C GLY A 143 -23.78 19.13 22.24
N SER A 144 -23.16 19.11 23.41
CA SER A 144 -23.72 19.67 24.65
C SER A 144 -23.43 21.16 24.85
N LYS A 145 -22.39 21.71 24.20
CA LYS A 145 -21.85 23.05 24.48
C LYS A 145 -22.55 24.19 23.72
N LEU A 146 -23.27 23.90 22.64
CA LEU A 146 -23.75 24.91 21.69
C LEU A 146 -25.26 25.25 21.81
N LYS A 147 -25.80 25.30 23.04
CA LYS A 147 -27.23 25.66 23.23
C LYS A 147 -27.53 27.10 22.78
N SER A 148 -26.61 28.03 23.06
CA SER A 148 -26.75 29.45 22.73
C SER A 148 -25.44 29.96 22.12
N PRO A 149 -25.26 29.87 20.78
CA PRO A 149 -24.04 30.33 20.12
C PRO A 149 -23.91 31.84 20.23
N SER A 150 -22.87 32.28 20.92
CA SER A 150 -22.52 33.68 21.19
C SER A 150 -21.61 34.28 20.12
N THR A 151 -20.79 33.45 19.46
CA THR A 151 -19.83 33.90 18.44
C THR A 151 -20.25 33.47 17.03
N ARG A 152 -19.76 34.20 16.01
CA ARG A 152 -19.94 33.82 14.60
C ARG A 152 -19.42 32.40 14.34
N TYR A 153 -18.29 32.02 14.94
CA TYR A 153 -17.75 30.67 14.79
C TYR A 153 -18.68 29.61 15.39
N GLU A 154 -19.24 29.84 16.57
CA GLU A 154 -20.19 28.92 17.20
C GLU A 154 -21.47 28.74 16.35
N GLN A 155 -21.93 29.81 15.68
CA GLN A 155 -23.06 29.74 14.75
C GLN A 155 -22.72 28.86 13.54
N ILE A 156 -21.54 29.05 12.94
CA ILE A 156 -21.06 28.22 11.83
C ILE A 156 -20.90 26.76 12.26
N LEU A 157 -20.29 26.52 13.42
CA LEU A 157 -20.11 25.18 13.99
C LEU A 157 -21.46 24.48 14.24
N ARG A 158 -22.45 25.21 14.79
CA ARG A 158 -23.81 24.71 14.99
C ARG A 158 -24.49 24.36 13.66
N SER A 159 -24.36 25.22 12.65
CA SER A 159 -24.87 24.98 11.29
C SER A 159 -24.23 23.72 10.69
N PHE A 160 -22.90 23.61 10.76
CA PHE A 160 -22.13 22.45 10.33
C PHE A 160 -22.64 21.17 11.01
N MET A 161 -22.73 21.16 12.35
CA MET A 161 -23.20 19.99 13.10
C MET A 161 -24.63 19.61 12.72
N THR A 162 -25.54 20.58 12.59
CA THR A 162 -26.94 20.33 12.26
C THR A 162 -27.07 19.70 10.86
N LYS A 163 -26.40 20.27 9.87
CA LYS A 163 -26.39 19.77 8.48
C LYS A 163 -25.83 18.35 8.39
N ASN A 164 -24.72 18.09 9.08
CA ASN A 164 -24.08 16.78 9.07
C ASN A 164 -24.89 15.73 9.84
N LYS A 165 -25.45 16.08 11.01
CA LYS A 165 -26.29 15.18 11.80
C LYS A 165 -27.51 14.72 11.02
N ARG A 166 -28.20 15.62 10.30
CA ARG A 166 -29.32 15.26 9.41
C ARG A 166 -28.89 14.29 8.31
N ARG A 167 -27.80 14.58 7.60
CA ARG A 167 -27.28 13.69 6.55
C ARG A 167 -26.89 12.32 7.07
N MET A 168 -26.27 12.27 8.24
CA MET A 168 -25.87 11.02 8.88
C MET A 168 -27.07 10.23 9.40
N GLN A 169 -28.18 10.89 9.78
CA GLN A 169 -29.42 10.24 10.18
C GLN A 169 -30.14 9.57 9.01
N VAL A 170 -30.21 10.22 7.85
CA VAL A 170 -30.81 9.63 6.63
C VAL A 170 -30.09 8.34 6.25
N ASN A 171 -28.77 8.31 6.45
CA ASN A 171 -27.93 7.16 6.16
C ASN A 171 -27.52 6.39 7.44
N LYS A 172 -28.28 6.50 8.54
CA LYS A 172 -27.81 6.01 9.86
C LYS A 172 -27.50 4.52 9.84
N LYS A 173 -28.36 3.71 9.21
CA LYS A 173 -28.15 2.25 9.10
C LYS A 173 -26.89 1.92 8.28
N SER A 174 -26.71 2.54 7.12
CA SER A 174 -25.57 2.28 6.24
C SER A 174 -24.26 2.81 6.81
N ILE A 175 -24.27 4.02 7.37
CA ILE A 175 -23.09 4.63 8.00
C ILE A 175 -22.69 3.87 9.26
N ASN A 176 -23.64 3.48 10.13
CA ASN A 176 -23.31 2.68 11.31
C ASN A 176 -22.76 1.31 10.92
N LEU A 177 -23.36 0.62 9.96
CA LEU A 177 -22.85 -0.65 9.45
C LEU A 177 -21.43 -0.48 8.91
N LEU A 178 -21.16 0.58 8.15
CA LEU A 178 -19.83 0.86 7.66
C LEU A 178 -18.86 1.22 8.81
N PHE A 179 -19.29 1.97 9.82
CA PHE A 179 -18.46 2.23 10.99
C PHE A 179 -18.09 0.97 11.74
N GLU A 180 -19.04 0.07 11.94
CA GLU A 180 -18.80 -1.25 12.54
C GLU A 180 -17.83 -2.06 11.69
N ILE A 181 -18.02 -2.10 10.37
CA ILE A 181 -17.08 -2.73 9.43
C ILE A 181 -15.67 -2.11 9.51
N PHE A 182 -15.58 -0.80 9.68
CA PHE A 182 -14.31 -0.09 9.73
C PHE A 182 -13.61 -0.14 11.10
N ARG A 183 -14.40 -0.26 12.18
CA ARG A 183 -13.93 -0.52 13.55
C ARG A 183 -13.67 -1.98 13.82
N ALA A 184 -14.24 -2.88 13.00
CA ALA A 184 -13.99 -4.30 13.09
C ALA A 184 -12.48 -4.52 13.10
N ARG A 185 -12.03 -5.13 14.19
CA ARG A 185 -10.64 -5.49 14.36
C ARG A 185 -10.45 -6.86 13.75
N HIS A 186 -9.51 -6.96 12.83
CA HIS A 186 -9.12 -8.23 12.25
C HIS A 186 -7.64 -8.48 12.53
N ASN A 187 -7.26 -9.75 12.57
CA ASN A 187 -5.87 -10.13 12.74
C ASN A 187 -5.16 -10.00 11.38
N CYS A 188 -4.01 -9.34 11.40
CA CYS A 188 -3.09 -9.44 10.27
C CYS A 188 -2.54 -10.88 10.22
N GLN A 189 -2.72 -11.59 9.12
CA GLN A 189 -2.26 -12.98 9.00
C GLN A 189 -0.73 -13.13 9.12
N VAL A 190 0.05 -12.08 8.87
CA VAL A 190 1.51 -12.14 8.91
C VAL A 190 2.14 -11.72 10.26
N CYS A 191 1.36 -11.15 11.19
CA CYS A 191 1.89 -10.83 12.52
C CYS A 191 0.92 -11.16 13.65
N HIS A 192 -0.25 -11.68 13.30
CA HIS A 192 -1.37 -12.03 14.18
C HIS A 192 -1.86 -10.92 15.11
N MET A 193 -1.40 -9.68 14.91
CA MET A 193 -1.84 -8.53 15.69
C MET A 193 -3.20 -8.06 15.21
N LEU A 194 -4.08 -7.75 16.16
CA LEU A 194 -5.33 -7.06 15.92
C LEU A 194 -5.08 -5.67 15.35
N LYS A 195 -5.74 -5.37 14.23
CA LYS A 195 -5.69 -4.08 13.53
C LYS A 195 -7.06 -3.62 13.14
N ASN A 196 -7.24 -2.31 13.05
CA ASN A 196 -8.44 -1.75 12.47
C ASN A 196 -8.50 -2.11 10.97
N ARG A 197 -9.69 -2.31 10.40
CA ARG A 197 -9.82 -2.63 8.97
C ARG A 197 -9.12 -1.61 8.04
N CYS A 198 -9.06 -0.33 8.40
CA CYS A 198 -8.28 0.69 7.67
C CYS A 198 -6.77 0.43 7.59
N GLU A 199 -6.22 -0.34 8.52
CA GLU A 199 -4.79 -0.62 8.62
C GLU A 199 -4.41 -1.93 7.90
N LEU A 200 -5.42 -2.66 7.43
CA LEU A 200 -5.29 -3.92 6.73
C LEU A 200 -5.58 -3.71 5.23
N TYR A 201 -4.86 -4.47 4.44
CA TYR A 201 -5.03 -4.64 3.02
C TYR A 201 -5.59 -6.04 2.78
N GLN A 202 -6.67 -6.12 2.01
CA GLN A 202 -7.23 -7.38 1.58
C GLN A 202 -6.42 -7.91 0.40
N ILE A 203 -5.98 -9.16 0.51
CA ILE A 203 -5.14 -9.82 -0.46
C ILE A 203 -5.90 -11.01 -0.98
N CYS A 204 -6.37 -10.89 -2.23
CA CYS A 204 -7.07 -11.96 -2.92
C CYS A 204 -6.13 -12.69 -3.89
N SER A 205 -5.13 -11.99 -4.47
CA SER A 205 -4.27 -12.60 -5.50
C SER A 205 -3.10 -13.39 -4.91
N LYS A 206 -2.83 -14.55 -5.52
CA LYS A 206 -1.67 -15.41 -5.24
C LYS A 206 -0.36 -14.63 -5.41
N GLY A 207 -0.23 -13.84 -6.48
CA GLY A 207 0.96 -13.01 -6.74
C GLY A 207 1.26 -12.01 -5.63
N ILE A 208 0.26 -11.29 -5.12
CA ILE A 208 0.46 -10.37 -3.99
C ILE A 208 0.88 -11.15 -2.72
N ARG A 209 0.30 -12.32 -2.47
CA ARG A 209 0.72 -13.17 -1.35
C ARG A 209 2.18 -13.60 -1.47
N MET A 210 2.61 -13.99 -2.67
CA MET A 210 4.01 -14.34 -2.96
C MET A 210 4.94 -13.17 -2.67
N VAL A 211 4.67 -11.98 -3.21
CA VAL A 211 5.47 -10.76 -2.94
C VAL A 211 5.61 -10.50 -1.45
N ILE A 212 4.53 -10.62 -0.69
CA ILE A 212 4.57 -10.40 0.75
C ILE A 212 5.47 -11.43 1.44
N MET A 213 5.33 -12.72 1.11
CA MET A 213 6.11 -13.80 1.71
C MET A 213 7.58 -13.78 1.32
N ILE A 214 7.91 -13.51 0.05
CA ILE A 214 9.29 -13.34 -0.42
C ILE A 214 9.97 -12.24 0.40
N GLY A 215 9.33 -11.08 0.55
CA GLY A 215 9.87 -10.01 1.38
C GLY A 215 10.01 -10.37 2.86
N ARG A 216 9.26 -11.36 3.38
CA ARG A 216 9.43 -11.87 4.76
C ARG A 216 10.59 -12.87 4.88
N ILE A 217 10.78 -13.73 3.88
CA ILE A 217 11.91 -14.65 3.77
C ILE A 217 13.22 -13.87 3.66
N LEU A 218 13.27 -12.86 2.78
CA LEU A 218 14.43 -11.97 2.62
C LEU A 218 14.79 -11.17 3.89
N ARG A 219 13.85 -11.04 4.84
CA ARG A 219 14.10 -10.44 6.16
C ARG A 219 14.52 -11.47 7.22
N GLY A 220 14.58 -12.75 6.88
CA GLY A 220 14.83 -13.85 7.82
C GLY A 220 13.72 -14.03 8.86
N THR A 221 12.50 -13.53 8.58
CA THR A 221 11.41 -13.60 9.57
C THR A 221 10.48 -14.79 9.38
N HIS A 222 10.49 -15.42 8.20
CA HIS A 222 9.63 -16.56 7.86
C HIS A 222 10.45 -17.61 7.11
N SER A 223 10.12 -18.89 7.29
CA SER A 223 10.66 -19.98 6.47
C SER A 223 9.89 -20.15 5.16
N VAL A 224 10.44 -20.96 4.24
CA VAL A 224 9.80 -21.31 2.97
C VAL A 224 8.51 -22.11 3.22
N GLU A 225 8.49 -22.99 4.22
CA GLU A 225 7.31 -23.78 4.61
C GLU A 225 6.18 -22.88 5.11
N GLN A 226 6.50 -21.88 5.95
CA GLN A 226 5.53 -20.89 6.41
C GLN A 226 4.97 -20.07 5.24
N ALA A 227 5.80 -19.74 4.25
CA ALA A 227 5.38 -19.04 3.05
C ALA A 227 4.41 -19.88 2.18
N LYS A 228 4.69 -21.17 1.99
CA LYS A 228 3.80 -22.10 1.24
C LYS A 228 2.39 -22.12 1.84
N ASN A 229 2.31 -22.27 3.17
CA ASN A 229 1.02 -22.27 3.86
C ASN A 229 0.27 -20.94 3.68
N TYR A 230 0.97 -19.80 3.73
CA TYR A 230 0.36 -18.50 3.52
C TYR A 230 -0.14 -18.31 2.08
N ILE A 231 0.64 -18.74 1.07
CA ILE A 231 0.33 -18.56 -0.36
C ILE A 231 -0.89 -19.40 -0.78
N ASN A 232 -1.07 -20.57 -0.18
CA ASN A 232 -2.17 -21.48 -0.50
C ASN A 232 -3.54 -21.06 0.08
N ASN A 233 -3.58 -20.13 1.04
CA ASN A 233 -4.84 -19.58 1.54
C ASN A 233 -5.55 -18.81 0.43
N THR A 234 -6.87 -18.93 0.27
CA THR A 234 -7.59 -18.23 -0.81
C THR A 234 -7.70 -16.73 -0.60
N ASP A 235 -7.84 -16.29 0.65
CA ASP A 235 -8.00 -14.88 1.01
C ASP A 235 -7.28 -14.51 2.31
N GLY A 236 -6.81 -13.27 2.38
CA GLY A 236 -6.04 -12.80 3.51
C GLY A 236 -6.17 -11.32 3.84
N LEU A 237 -5.97 -11.00 5.13
CA LEU A 237 -5.83 -9.63 5.60
C LEU A 237 -4.42 -9.42 6.16
N THR A 238 -3.73 -8.40 5.65
CA THR A 238 -2.36 -8.09 6.06
C THR A 238 -2.19 -6.60 6.30
N CYS A 239 -1.42 -6.21 7.31
CA CYS A 239 -1.12 -4.80 7.56
C CYS A 239 -0.49 -4.15 6.32
N TYR A 240 -0.91 -2.93 5.99
CA TYR A 240 -0.21 -2.11 4.98
C TYR A 240 1.28 -1.96 5.27
N SER A 241 1.67 -1.91 6.55
CA SER A 241 3.08 -1.86 6.95
C SER A 241 3.86 -3.12 6.57
N HIS A 242 3.22 -4.30 6.54
CA HIS A 242 3.87 -5.52 6.07
C HIS A 242 3.97 -5.56 4.57
N CYS A 243 2.92 -5.18 3.84
CA CYS A 243 3.00 -5.06 2.38
C CYS A 243 4.15 -4.12 1.98
N LYS A 244 4.20 -2.93 2.58
CA LYS A 244 5.26 -1.95 2.32
C LYS A 244 6.65 -2.49 2.66
N ARG A 245 6.83 -3.06 3.86
CA ARG A 245 8.15 -3.59 4.28
C ARG A 245 8.63 -4.74 3.39
N SER A 246 7.72 -5.59 2.92
CA SER A 246 8.06 -6.68 2.01
C SER A 246 8.51 -6.13 0.65
N ILE A 247 7.78 -5.17 0.08
CA ILE A 247 8.15 -4.51 -1.19
C ILE A 247 9.49 -3.78 -1.03
N ASP A 248 9.63 -2.97 0.02
CA ASP A 248 10.87 -2.23 0.30
C ASP A 248 12.08 -3.19 0.38
N LYS A 249 11.92 -4.37 1.01
CA LYS A 249 13.01 -5.35 1.12
C LYS A 249 13.33 -6.04 -0.20
N ILE A 250 12.33 -6.38 -0.99
CA ILE A 250 12.54 -6.97 -2.33
C ILE A 250 13.31 -5.99 -3.21
N LEU A 251 12.90 -4.73 -3.23
CA LEU A 251 13.58 -3.70 -4.02
C LEU A 251 15.02 -3.47 -3.54
N GLU A 252 15.26 -3.46 -2.23
CA GLU A 252 16.61 -3.42 -1.65
C GLU A 252 17.46 -4.60 -2.13
N HIS A 253 16.91 -5.82 -2.13
CA HIS A 253 17.62 -7.02 -2.58
C HIS A 253 17.93 -7.01 -4.07
N LEU A 254 17.05 -6.42 -4.88
CA LEU A 254 17.24 -6.24 -6.33
C LEU A 254 18.19 -5.06 -6.67
N GLY A 255 18.75 -4.36 -5.68
CA GLY A 255 19.55 -3.16 -5.90
C GLY A 255 18.74 -1.97 -6.45
N ALA A 256 17.41 -2.08 -6.48
CA ALA A 256 16.52 -1.03 -6.94
C ALA A 256 16.33 0.00 -5.81
N VAL A 257 17.21 1.01 -5.75
CA VAL A 257 17.02 2.14 -4.85
C VAL A 257 15.80 2.94 -5.32
N CYS A 258 14.70 2.85 -4.58
CA CYS A 258 13.59 3.78 -4.74
C CYS A 258 14.09 5.22 -4.53
N VAL A 259 14.24 5.99 -5.62
CA VAL A 259 14.66 7.40 -5.62
C VAL A 259 13.67 8.32 -4.85
N SER A 260 12.54 7.81 -4.38
CA SER A 260 11.50 8.56 -3.68
C SER A 260 11.81 8.97 -2.22
N ARG A 261 13.07 8.89 -1.76
CA ARG A 261 13.52 9.48 -0.47
C ARG A 261 14.58 10.57 -0.57
N LYS A 262 14.99 11.03 -1.75
CA LYS A 262 15.61 12.35 -1.82
C LYS A 262 14.51 13.40 -1.72
N LYS A 263 14.25 13.86 -0.49
CA LYS A 263 13.94 15.29 -0.31
C LYS A 263 15.12 16.00 -0.99
N ILE A 264 14.92 16.47 -2.21
CA ILE A 264 15.78 17.47 -2.80
C ILE A 264 15.63 18.67 -1.87
N SER A 265 16.54 18.77 -0.92
CA SER A 265 16.98 20.04 -0.38
C SER A 265 17.30 20.91 -1.58
N ARG A 266 16.38 21.82 -1.93
CA ARG A 266 16.73 22.97 -2.76
C ARG A 266 17.74 23.75 -1.92
N ASN A 267 19.05 23.56 -2.17
CA ASN A 267 20.07 24.57 -1.89
C ASN A 267 21.46 24.30 -2.47
N ASP A 268 21.76 23.12 -3.04
CA ASP A 268 23.13 22.84 -3.49
C ASP A 268 23.30 22.93 -5.03
N HIS A 269 22.91 24.04 -5.64
CA HIS A 269 23.29 24.29 -7.05
C HIS A 269 23.66 25.73 -7.42
N PHE A 270 24.03 26.57 -6.45
CA PHE A 270 24.67 27.85 -6.73
C PHE A 270 25.95 28.01 -5.92
N ARG A 271 27.03 27.37 -6.38
CA ARG A 271 28.42 27.76 -6.08
C ARG A 271 29.39 27.02 -6.97
N GLU A 272 29.33 27.28 -8.27
CA GLU A 272 30.46 27.03 -9.17
C GLU A 272 30.34 27.85 -10.46
N ILE A 273 30.16 29.16 -10.31
CA ILE A 273 30.61 30.15 -11.29
C ILE A 273 31.13 31.34 -10.47
N SER A 274 32.41 31.28 -10.09
CA SER A 274 33.30 32.41 -9.80
C SER A 274 34.58 31.86 -9.15
N ARG A 275 35.48 31.35 -9.98
CA ARG A 275 36.94 31.45 -9.83
C ARG A 275 37.60 31.10 -11.15
#